data_AF-W6QQ55-F1
#
_entry.id   AF-W6QQ55-F1
#
_cell.length_a   1.000
_cell.length_b   1.000
_cell.length_c   1.000
_cell.angle_alpha   90.00
_cell.angle_beta   90.00
_cell.angle_gamma   90.00
#
_symmetry.space_group_name_H-M   'P 1'
#
loop_
_entity.id
_entity.type
_entity.pdbx_description
1 polymer ?
#
loop_
_entity_poly.entity_id
_entity_poly.type
_entity_poly.pdbx_seq_one_letter_code
_entity_poly.pdbx_strand_id
1 'polypeptide(L)'
;MPTFSSSFLLLPYSSALLQSKDPRVIIREDPRDVSVYIADYIISRIKLFSPTPEQPFVLGLPTGSSPELIYKILVQRHRAGEISFKNVVTFNMDEYVGLPRDHPESYHSFMYKHFFSHVDIPPQNINILDGNATDLVAECASFEARIARYGGIELFLGGVGPDGHIAFNEPGSSLTSRTRVKTLAYDTILANSRFFGGDTDKVPRMAMTVGIQTIMDSREVVIVATGAHKAIAVQKGLEEGVNHMWTLSALQLHQHPLVVCDRDATLELKVKTVRYFESIEQAGTDARTQGPALVYRPRTYVPSPVQVKTPKSQQPTPDGTPEKVPKDLRINTELHRRALEEEELTPDSMSSRLVDSAIGGIDGALKGDLMFDRMGTRLTTL
;
A
#
# COMPACT_ATOMS: atom_id res chain seq x y z
N MET A 1 -5.64 -44.47 47.82
CA MET A 1 -4.85 -43.47 47.07
C MET A 1 -3.94 -44.21 46.08
N PRO A 2 -4.17 -44.10 44.77
CA PRO A 2 -3.15 -44.39 43.77
C PRO A 2 -2.63 -43.08 43.17
N THR A 3 -1.31 -42.97 43.10
CA THR A 3 -0.57 -41.84 42.53
C THR A 3 -0.53 -41.96 41.01
N PHE A 4 -1.11 -40.99 40.30
CA PHE A 4 -0.93 -40.83 38.86
C PHE A 4 0.35 -40.05 38.59
N SER A 5 1.38 -40.74 38.08
CA SER A 5 2.54 -40.11 37.45
C SER A 5 2.18 -39.81 36.00
N SER A 6 1.90 -38.54 35.69
CA SER A 6 1.76 -38.08 34.31
C SER A 6 3.13 -37.63 33.80
N SER A 7 3.82 -38.54 33.12
CA SER A 7 4.97 -38.19 32.28
C SER A 7 4.44 -37.66 30.96
N PHE A 8 4.35 -36.33 30.83
CA PHE A 8 4.14 -35.68 29.55
C PHE A 8 5.40 -35.87 28.70
N LEU A 9 5.34 -36.81 27.76
CA LEU A 9 6.29 -36.92 26.67
C LEU A 9 6.24 -35.63 25.84
N LEU A 10 7.24 -34.77 26.03
CA LEU A 10 7.60 -33.71 25.10
C LEU A 10 8.01 -34.36 23.78
N LEU A 11 7.05 -34.49 22.85
CA LEU A 11 7.37 -34.75 21.46
C LEU A 11 8.20 -33.57 20.93
N PRO A 12 9.35 -33.82 20.28
CA PRO A 12 10.13 -32.77 19.66
C PRO A 12 9.29 -32.24 18.48
N TYR A 13 8.74 -31.04 18.60
CA TYR A 13 8.09 -30.35 17.49
C TYR A 13 9.15 -30.10 16.42
N SER A 14 9.09 -30.96 15.40
CA SER A 14 9.91 -30.90 14.19
C SER A 14 9.84 -29.52 13.55
N SER A 15 11.01 -29.03 13.13
CA SER A 15 11.32 -27.73 12.54
C SER A 15 10.71 -27.47 11.16
N ALA A 16 9.44 -27.80 10.98
CA ALA A 16 8.68 -27.57 9.76
C ALA A 16 7.33 -26.95 10.12
N LEU A 17 7.36 -25.80 10.80
CA LEU A 17 6.22 -24.90 10.78
C LEU A 17 6.08 -24.43 9.32
N LEU A 18 5.09 -24.99 8.63
CA LEU A 18 4.59 -24.51 7.35
C LEU A 18 4.56 -22.98 7.42
N GLN A 19 5.41 -22.30 6.64
CA GLN A 19 5.34 -20.85 6.51
C GLN A 19 3.98 -20.51 5.93
N SER A 20 3.02 -20.17 6.80
CA SER A 20 1.74 -19.61 6.40
C SER A 20 2.03 -18.40 5.51
N LYS A 21 1.40 -18.41 4.33
CA LYS A 21 1.41 -17.30 3.38
C LYS A 21 0.38 -16.23 3.75
N ASP A 22 -0.32 -16.42 4.87
CA ASP A 22 -1.39 -15.52 5.27
C ASP A 22 -0.78 -14.21 5.78
N PRO A 23 -1.42 -13.06 5.47
CA PRO A 23 -0.99 -11.77 5.96
C PRO A 23 -1.00 -11.75 7.48
N ARG A 24 0.08 -11.25 8.08
CA ARG A 24 0.14 -11.00 9.52
C ARG A 24 -0.41 -9.62 9.79
N VAL A 25 -1.40 -9.52 10.67
CA VAL A 25 -1.96 -8.24 11.13
C VAL A 25 -1.71 -8.11 12.62
N ILE A 26 -1.05 -7.02 13.02
CA ILE A 26 -0.72 -6.72 14.40
C ILE A 26 -1.49 -5.47 14.80
N ILE A 27 -2.33 -5.61 15.82
CA ILE A 27 -3.18 -4.52 16.29
C ILE A 27 -2.62 -4.02 17.62
N ARG A 28 -2.44 -2.71 17.72
CA ARG A 28 -2.01 -2.02 18.93
C ARG A 28 -3.03 -0.97 19.34
N GLU A 29 -2.92 -0.48 20.57
CA GLU A 29 -3.93 0.42 21.10
C GLU A 29 -3.87 1.79 20.43
N ASP A 30 -2.66 2.32 20.22
CA ASP A 30 -2.49 3.68 19.69
C ASP A 30 -1.32 3.80 18.68
N PRO A 31 -1.19 4.94 17.98
CA PRO A 31 -0.11 5.17 17.01
C PRO A 31 1.30 5.03 17.57
N ARG A 32 1.50 5.28 18.88
CA ARG A 32 2.81 5.15 19.52
C ARG A 32 3.17 3.69 19.69
N ASP A 33 2.25 2.86 20.16
CA ASP A 33 2.49 1.43 20.33
C ASP A 33 2.73 0.73 18.98
N VAL A 34 2.00 1.14 17.93
CA VAL A 34 2.28 0.73 16.54
C VAL A 34 3.72 1.08 16.15
N SER A 35 4.14 2.31 16.44
CA SER A 35 5.46 2.80 16.05
C SER A 35 6.59 2.10 16.82
N VAL A 36 6.40 1.83 18.11
CA VAL A 36 7.33 1.06 18.94
C VAL A 36 7.48 -0.35 18.39
N TYR A 37 6.35 -1.03 18.11
CA TYR A 37 6.38 -2.38 17.57
C TYR A 37 7.15 -2.46 16.25
N ILE A 38 6.89 -1.54 15.31
CA ILE A 38 7.60 -1.54 14.03
C ILE A 38 9.10 -1.24 14.21
N ALA A 39 9.45 -0.27 15.05
CA ALA A 39 10.85 0.05 15.30
C ALA A 39 11.61 -1.14 15.89
N ASP A 40 11.02 -1.82 16.89
CA ASP A 40 11.59 -3.02 17.50
C ASP A 40 11.67 -4.17 16.49
N TYR A 41 10.68 -4.31 15.61
CA TYR A 41 10.71 -5.29 14.53
C TYR A 41 11.88 -5.01 13.56
N ILE A 42 12.04 -3.78 13.08
CA ILE A 42 13.16 -3.39 12.20
C ILE A 42 14.51 -3.65 12.86
N ILE A 43 14.67 -3.26 14.13
CA ILE A 43 15.90 -3.49 14.90
C ILE A 43 16.19 -4.99 15.01
N SER A 44 15.17 -5.79 15.33
CA SER A 44 15.28 -7.25 15.41
C SER A 44 15.73 -7.84 14.06
N ARG A 45 15.12 -7.42 12.95
CA ARG A 45 15.49 -7.88 11.61
C ARG A 45 16.93 -7.53 11.23
N ILE A 46 17.37 -6.31 11.51
CA ILE A 46 18.76 -5.89 11.23
C ILE A 46 19.73 -6.69 12.10
N LYS A 47 19.46 -6.85 13.40
CA LYS A 47 20.33 -7.62 14.32
C LYS A 47 20.45 -9.08 13.91
N LEU A 48 19.31 -9.70 13.62
CA LEU A 48 19.24 -11.11 13.23
C LEU A 48 19.92 -11.37 11.88
N PHE A 49 19.84 -10.42 10.96
CA PHE A 49 20.58 -10.47 9.70
C PHE A 49 22.09 -10.28 9.89
N SER A 50 22.50 -9.51 10.92
CA SER A 50 23.91 -9.25 11.26
C SER A 50 24.72 -8.70 10.06
N PRO A 51 24.35 -7.52 9.51
CA PRO A 51 24.91 -7.04 8.26
C PRO A 51 26.40 -6.68 8.35
N THR A 52 27.14 -7.00 7.29
CA THR A 52 28.54 -6.64 7.09
C THR A 52 28.68 -5.68 5.91
N PRO A 53 29.86 -5.07 5.68
CA PRO A 53 30.09 -4.24 4.49
C PRO A 53 29.85 -5.00 3.16
N GLU A 54 30.15 -6.30 3.12
CA GLU A 54 30.00 -7.16 1.94
C GLU A 54 28.56 -7.67 1.78
N GLN A 55 27.82 -7.75 2.89
CA GLN A 55 26.43 -8.20 2.93
C GLN A 55 25.59 -7.21 3.76
N PRO A 56 25.25 -6.04 3.19
CA PRO A 56 24.47 -5.03 3.90
C PRO A 56 23.00 -5.44 4.03
N PHE A 57 22.31 -4.88 5.04
CA PHE A 57 20.87 -5.02 5.16
C PHE A 57 20.18 -3.95 4.30
N VAL A 58 19.37 -4.36 3.33
CA VAL A 58 18.70 -3.45 2.40
C VAL A 58 17.29 -3.11 2.89
N LEU A 59 17.03 -1.83 3.17
CA LEU A 59 15.82 -1.34 3.81
C LEU A 59 15.06 -0.34 2.91
N GLY A 60 13.84 -0.69 2.52
CA GLY A 60 12.89 0.21 1.87
C GLY A 60 12.23 1.14 2.88
N LEU A 61 12.14 2.44 2.60
CA LEU A 61 11.69 3.46 3.55
C LEU A 61 10.60 4.39 2.97
N PRO A 62 9.56 4.72 3.75
CA PRO A 62 8.53 5.67 3.35
C PRO A 62 8.77 7.08 3.90
N THR A 63 8.00 8.05 3.41
CA THR A 63 7.87 9.39 4.00
C THR A 63 6.45 9.61 4.53
N GLY A 64 6.14 10.85 4.94
CA GLY A 64 4.83 11.23 5.47
C GLY A 64 4.72 11.06 6.99
N SER A 65 3.54 11.37 7.52
CA SER A 65 3.35 11.48 8.98
C SER A 65 3.38 10.14 9.72
N SER A 66 2.91 9.06 9.10
CA SER A 66 2.86 7.72 9.72
C SER A 66 4.24 7.19 10.17
N PRO A 67 5.32 7.28 9.37
CA PRO A 67 6.64 6.81 9.80
C PRO A 67 7.43 7.76 10.70
N GLU A 68 7.02 9.02 10.91
CA GLU A 68 7.81 9.99 11.69
C GLU A 68 8.15 9.51 13.10
N LEU A 69 7.17 8.93 13.80
CA LEU A 69 7.36 8.43 15.16
C LEU A 69 8.25 7.18 15.18
N ILE A 70 8.17 6.33 14.14
CA ILE A 70 9.06 5.18 13.95
C ILE A 70 10.50 5.67 13.82
N TYR A 71 10.77 6.67 12.97
CA TYR A 71 12.10 7.24 12.81
C TYR A 71 12.63 7.83 14.12
N LYS A 72 11.79 8.57 14.85
CA LYS A 72 12.17 9.12 16.16
C LYS A 72 12.61 8.03 17.13
N ILE A 73 11.89 6.90 17.18
CA ILE A 73 12.24 5.76 18.03
C ILE A 73 13.54 5.11 17.55
N LEU A 74 13.71 4.87 16.24
CA LEU A 74 14.96 4.32 15.69
C LEU A 74 16.18 5.19 16.01
N VAL A 75 16.04 6.51 15.92
CA VAL A 75 17.09 7.47 16.32
C VAL A 75 17.41 7.37 17.81
N GLN A 76 16.39 7.28 18.67
CA GLN A 76 16.59 7.11 20.11
C GLN A 76 17.35 5.80 20.43
N ARG A 77 16.94 4.70 19.80
CA ARG A 77 17.55 3.37 19.96
C ARG A 77 18.99 3.35 19.45
N HIS A 78 19.28 4.04 18.34
CA HIS A 78 20.65 4.21 17.86
C HIS A 78 21.51 4.99 18.85
N ARG A 79 21.02 6.12 19.37
CA ARG A 79 21.75 6.93 20.38
C ARG A 79 21.98 6.18 21.68
N ALA A 80 21.11 5.24 22.03
CA ALA A 80 21.27 4.33 23.16
C ALA A 80 22.27 3.19 22.90
N GLY A 81 22.86 3.10 21.70
CA GLY A 81 23.78 2.04 21.31
C GLY A 81 23.11 0.70 20.99
N GLU A 82 21.79 0.68 20.85
CA GLU A 82 21.04 -0.56 20.65
C GLU A 82 21.06 -1.04 19.19
N ILE A 83 21.35 -0.17 18.22
CA ILE A 83 21.37 -0.49 16.79
C ILE A 83 22.37 0.42 16.05
N SER A 84 22.97 -0.10 14.98
CA SER A 84 23.82 0.66 14.04
C SER A 84 23.29 0.49 12.61
N PHE A 85 23.42 1.56 11.83
CA PHE A 85 23.03 1.65 10.43
C PHE A 85 24.24 1.70 9.48
N LYS A 86 25.47 1.48 9.98
CA LYS A 86 26.71 1.49 9.18
C LYS A 86 26.68 0.57 7.97
N ASN A 87 26.10 -0.62 8.14
CA ASN A 87 25.97 -1.64 7.10
C ASN A 87 24.52 -1.77 6.61
N VAL A 88 23.74 -0.70 6.70
CA VAL A 88 22.38 -0.63 6.14
C VAL A 88 22.44 0.20 4.86
N VAL A 89 21.73 -0.27 3.83
CA VAL A 89 21.52 0.43 2.56
C VAL A 89 20.03 0.74 2.45
N THR A 90 19.67 2.00 2.18
CA THR A 90 18.27 2.42 2.12
C THR A 90 17.83 2.76 0.72
N PHE A 91 16.55 2.49 0.43
CA PHE A 91 15.85 2.89 -0.79
C PHE A 91 14.52 3.55 -0.40
N ASN A 92 14.35 4.83 -0.70
CA ASN A 92 13.09 5.53 -0.49
C ASN A 92 12.08 5.24 -1.60
N MET A 93 10.79 5.28 -1.25
CA MET A 93 9.69 4.97 -2.17
C MET A 93 9.55 5.95 -3.33
N ASP A 94 9.78 7.23 -3.09
CA ASP A 94 9.35 8.29 -4.01
C ASP A 94 10.12 9.60 -3.79
N GLU A 95 9.98 10.50 -4.77
CA GLU A 95 10.37 11.92 -4.68
C GLU A 95 9.53 12.74 -5.67
N TYR A 96 9.25 14.00 -5.35
CA TYR A 96 8.58 14.93 -6.27
C TYR A 96 9.46 15.29 -7.47
N VAL A 97 8.85 15.39 -8.65
CA VAL A 97 9.54 15.85 -9.86
C VAL A 97 9.61 17.37 -9.88
N GLY A 98 10.79 17.92 -10.16
CA GLY A 98 11.02 19.36 -10.33
C GLY A 98 11.05 20.18 -9.04
N LEU A 99 10.96 19.53 -7.87
CA LEU A 99 11.12 20.21 -6.59
C LEU A 99 12.60 20.23 -6.20
N PRO A 100 13.20 21.39 -5.84
CA PRO A 100 14.60 21.45 -5.45
C PRO A 100 14.91 20.46 -4.32
N ARG A 101 16.06 19.81 -4.39
CA ARG A 101 16.47 18.77 -3.44
C ARG A 101 16.57 19.27 -2.00
N ASP A 102 16.92 20.54 -1.81
CA ASP A 102 17.03 21.22 -0.53
C ASP A 102 15.72 21.92 -0.12
N HIS A 103 14.67 21.86 -0.93
CA HIS A 103 13.36 22.37 -0.57
C HIS A 103 12.88 21.66 0.71
N PRO A 104 12.30 22.38 1.71
CA PRO A 104 11.93 21.81 3.00
C PRO A 104 10.93 20.65 2.88
N GLU A 105 10.06 20.69 1.87
CA GLU A 105 9.04 19.66 1.60
C GLU A 105 9.48 18.59 0.59
N SER A 106 10.74 18.59 0.14
CA SER A 106 11.27 17.45 -0.62
C SER A 106 11.42 16.22 0.27
N TYR A 107 11.32 15.04 -0.32
CA TYR A 107 11.50 13.80 0.43
C TYR A 107 12.97 13.55 0.81
N HIS A 108 13.92 14.12 0.06
CA HIS A 108 15.31 14.32 0.52
C HIS A 108 15.35 15.06 1.86
N SER A 109 14.82 16.28 1.92
CA SER A 109 14.83 17.09 3.16
C SER A 109 14.10 16.39 4.30
N PHE A 110 12.95 15.77 4.04
CA PHE A 110 12.20 14.99 5.03
C PHE A 110 13.08 13.90 5.65
N MET A 111 13.72 13.07 4.83
CA MET A 111 14.51 11.95 5.33
C MET A 111 15.73 12.39 6.13
N TYR A 112 16.42 13.45 5.70
CA TYR A 112 17.55 14.02 6.45
C TYR A 112 17.12 14.66 7.76
N LYS A 113 15.99 15.38 7.76
CA LYS A 113 15.43 16.01 8.97
C LYS A 113 15.02 14.98 10.00
N HIS A 114 14.33 13.92 9.60
CA HIS A 114 13.71 12.97 10.52
C HIS A 114 14.57 11.76 10.86
N PHE A 115 15.53 11.38 10.01
CA PHE A 115 16.26 10.12 10.19
C PHE A 115 17.76 10.20 9.86
N PHE A 116 18.14 10.44 8.61
CA PHE A 116 19.52 10.20 8.14
C PHE A 116 20.59 11.07 8.82
N SER A 117 20.26 12.29 9.25
CA SER A 117 21.24 13.14 9.96
C SER A 117 21.49 12.72 11.41
N HIS A 118 20.74 11.74 11.92
CA HIS A 118 20.73 11.39 13.34
C HIS A 118 21.22 9.97 13.62
N VAL A 119 21.65 9.24 12.59
CA VAL A 119 22.15 7.86 12.67
C VAL A 119 23.47 7.70 11.91
N ASP A 120 24.19 6.62 12.18
CA ASP A 120 25.50 6.33 11.59
C ASP A 120 25.45 5.66 10.20
N ILE A 121 24.41 5.97 9.41
CA ILE A 121 24.29 5.49 8.03
C ILE A 121 25.28 6.23 7.10
N PRO A 122 26.07 5.53 6.27
CA PRO A 122 26.96 6.20 5.32
C PRO A 122 26.15 6.89 4.21
N PRO A 123 26.49 8.13 3.80
CA PRO A 123 25.74 8.84 2.76
C PRO A 123 25.63 8.09 1.42
N GLN A 124 26.67 7.33 1.05
CA GLN A 124 26.67 6.51 -0.17
C GLN A 124 25.69 5.31 -0.13
N ASN A 125 25.20 4.95 1.06
CA ASN A 125 24.23 3.89 1.24
C ASN A 125 22.77 4.40 1.17
N ILE A 126 22.57 5.72 1.04
CA ILE A 126 21.25 6.34 0.94
C ILE A 126 20.84 6.47 -0.53
N ASN A 127 19.73 5.85 -0.91
CA ASN A 127 19.18 5.95 -2.25
C ASN A 127 17.78 6.56 -2.21
N ILE A 128 17.64 7.74 -2.79
CA ILE A 128 16.38 8.43 -3.05
C ILE A 128 16.36 8.77 -4.54
N LEU A 129 15.19 8.65 -5.18
CA LEU A 129 15.01 9.03 -6.58
C LEU A 129 15.42 10.50 -6.80
N ASP A 130 16.09 10.78 -7.92
CA ASP A 130 16.39 12.15 -8.32
C ASP A 130 15.25 12.73 -9.19
N GLY A 131 14.31 13.40 -8.53
CA GLY A 131 13.19 14.09 -9.18
C GLY A 131 13.60 15.27 -10.10
N ASN A 132 14.88 15.65 -10.12
CA ASN A 132 15.42 16.70 -10.99
C ASN A 132 16.37 16.14 -12.06
N ALA A 133 16.45 14.82 -12.23
CA ALA A 133 17.24 14.20 -13.28
C ALA A 133 16.79 14.67 -14.68
N THR A 134 17.75 14.83 -15.59
CA THR A 134 17.48 15.24 -16.98
C THR A 134 16.64 14.22 -17.74
N ASP A 135 16.84 12.92 -17.46
CA ASP A 135 16.04 11.81 -17.96
C ASP A 135 15.46 11.02 -16.80
N LEU A 136 14.20 11.33 -16.46
CA LEU A 136 13.47 10.68 -15.37
C LEU A 136 13.25 9.18 -15.63
N VAL A 137 13.11 8.75 -16.88
CA VAL A 137 12.90 7.34 -17.23
C VAL A 137 14.20 6.56 -17.00
N ALA A 138 15.33 7.13 -17.40
CA ALA A 138 16.64 6.55 -17.13
C ALA A 138 16.93 6.49 -15.62
N GLU A 139 16.55 7.51 -14.84
CA GLU A 139 16.70 7.48 -13.38
C GLU A 139 15.84 6.39 -12.74
N CYS A 140 14.57 6.21 -13.16
CA CYS A 140 13.75 5.09 -12.71
C CYS A 140 14.41 3.72 -12.99
N ALA A 141 14.94 3.52 -14.20
CA ALA A 141 15.61 2.28 -14.57
C ALA A 141 16.91 2.07 -13.79
N SER A 142 17.67 3.14 -13.56
CA SER A 142 18.89 3.14 -12.73
C SER A 142 18.59 2.79 -11.27
N PHE A 143 17.47 3.28 -10.72
CA PHE A 143 17.03 2.98 -9.36
C PHE A 143 16.72 1.48 -9.18
N GLU A 144 15.99 0.87 -10.12
CA GLU A 144 15.74 -0.58 -10.13
C GLU A 144 17.04 -1.39 -10.27
N ALA A 145 17.95 -0.94 -11.13
CA ALA A 145 19.26 -1.59 -11.30
C ALA A 145 20.12 -1.49 -10.02
N ARG A 146 20.02 -0.40 -9.25
CA ARG A 146 20.68 -0.27 -7.94
C ARG A 146 20.09 -1.26 -6.93
N ILE A 147 18.77 -1.40 -6.85
CA ILE A 147 18.11 -2.41 -6.01
C ILE A 147 18.61 -3.82 -6.40
N ALA A 148 18.69 -4.11 -7.69
CA ALA A 148 19.19 -5.38 -8.22
C ALA A 148 20.60 -5.73 -7.75
N ARG A 149 21.51 -4.74 -7.78
CA ARG A 149 22.92 -4.91 -7.42
C ARG A 149 23.12 -5.32 -5.97
N TYR A 150 22.19 -4.93 -5.08
CA TYR A 150 22.20 -5.36 -3.69
C TYR A 150 21.44 -6.68 -3.44
N GLY A 151 20.92 -7.34 -4.49
CA GLY A 151 20.21 -8.61 -4.37
C GLY A 151 18.74 -8.49 -3.93
N GLY A 152 18.15 -7.29 -4.06
CA GLY A 152 16.79 -6.97 -3.66
C GLY A 152 16.70 -6.32 -2.28
N ILE A 153 15.46 -6.04 -1.84
CA ILE A 153 15.17 -5.39 -0.55
C ILE A 153 14.87 -6.48 0.49
N GLU A 154 15.51 -6.41 1.66
CA GLU A 154 15.30 -7.36 2.76
C GLU A 154 13.99 -7.05 3.49
N LEU A 155 13.76 -5.79 3.81
CA LEU A 155 12.52 -5.32 4.43
C LEU A 155 12.09 -4.00 3.79
N PHE A 156 10.84 -3.92 3.37
CA PHE A 156 10.25 -2.70 2.83
C PHE A 156 9.22 -2.15 3.83
N LEU A 157 9.53 -1.04 4.48
CA LEU A 157 8.55 -0.31 5.27
C LEU A 157 7.74 0.61 4.35
N GLY A 158 6.42 0.54 4.43
CA GLY A 158 5.50 1.39 3.70
C GLY A 158 4.43 1.97 4.62
N GLY A 159 3.79 3.05 4.18
CA GLY A 159 2.52 3.51 4.73
C GLY A 159 1.39 3.26 3.73
N VAL A 160 0.15 3.39 4.18
CA VAL A 160 -1.03 3.35 3.31
C VAL A 160 -1.77 4.69 3.31
N GLY A 161 -2.19 5.16 2.14
CA GLY A 161 -3.11 6.30 1.97
C GLY A 161 -4.55 5.98 2.37
N PRO A 162 -5.42 6.98 2.58
CA PRO A 162 -6.84 6.76 2.88
C PRO A 162 -7.61 6.06 1.75
N ASP A 163 -7.11 6.15 0.52
CA ASP A 163 -7.59 5.47 -0.71
C ASP A 163 -6.87 4.12 -0.97
N GLY A 164 -6.04 3.64 -0.03
CA GLY A 164 -5.29 2.40 -0.18
C GLY A 164 -4.06 2.46 -1.07
N HIS A 165 -3.57 3.65 -1.46
CA HIS A 165 -2.29 3.72 -2.17
C HIS A 165 -1.10 3.34 -1.28
N ILE A 166 -0.08 2.71 -1.86
CA ILE A 166 1.26 2.57 -1.26
C ILE A 166 2.23 3.37 -2.12
N ALA A 167 3.03 4.26 -1.51
CA ALA A 167 3.80 5.27 -2.23
C ALA A 167 2.88 6.12 -3.13
N PHE A 168 3.35 6.64 -4.27
CA PHE A 168 2.46 7.26 -5.26
C PHE A 168 1.80 6.25 -6.21
N ASN A 169 1.61 4.98 -5.81
CA ASN A 169 0.82 4.02 -6.58
C ASN A 169 -0.67 4.24 -6.32
N GLU A 170 -1.19 5.30 -6.92
CA GLU A 170 -2.59 5.72 -6.80
C GLU A 170 -3.58 4.70 -7.38
N PRO A 171 -4.87 4.77 -7.00
CA PRO A 171 -5.92 3.93 -7.57
C PRO A 171 -5.86 3.86 -9.10
N GLY A 172 -5.91 2.66 -9.64
CA GLY A 172 -5.76 2.35 -11.07
C GLY A 172 -4.33 2.01 -11.49
N SER A 173 -3.34 2.18 -10.60
CA SER A 173 -1.96 1.75 -10.87
C SER A 173 -1.86 0.24 -11.09
N SER A 174 -1.08 -0.19 -12.10
CA SER A 174 -0.85 -1.61 -12.32
C SER A 174 -0.25 -2.28 -11.08
N LEU A 175 -0.81 -3.43 -10.68
CA LEU A 175 -0.28 -4.24 -9.58
C LEU A 175 1.07 -4.88 -9.91
N THR A 176 1.46 -4.91 -11.19
CA THR A 176 2.80 -5.35 -11.64
C THR A 176 3.69 -4.17 -12.05
N SER A 177 3.34 -2.95 -11.66
CA SER A 177 4.10 -1.75 -12.00
C SER A 177 5.53 -1.77 -11.45
N ARG A 178 6.45 -1.15 -12.20
CA ARG A 178 7.83 -0.83 -11.78
C ARG A 178 7.98 0.64 -11.41
N THR A 179 9.17 0.99 -10.97
CA THR A 179 9.57 2.38 -10.72
C THR A 179 9.32 3.24 -11.95
N ARG A 180 8.59 4.35 -11.79
CA ARG A 180 8.12 5.19 -12.90
C ARG A 180 7.82 6.62 -12.46
N VAL A 181 7.70 7.50 -13.45
CA VAL A 181 7.08 8.82 -13.28
C VAL A 181 5.56 8.65 -13.19
N LYS A 182 4.93 9.37 -12.26
CA LYS A 182 3.51 9.34 -12.00
C LYS A 182 2.96 10.76 -11.84
N THR A 183 1.90 11.06 -12.56
CA THR A 183 1.07 12.24 -12.31
C THR A 183 0.25 12.03 -11.06
N LEU A 184 0.29 12.99 -10.14
CA LEU A 184 -0.47 12.96 -8.89
C LEU A 184 -1.96 13.22 -9.18
N ALA A 185 -2.82 12.43 -8.55
CA ALA A 185 -4.26 12.61 -8.54
C ALA A 185 -4.64 13.85 -7.72
N TYR A 186 -5.86 14.34 -7.98
CA TYR A 186 -6.39 15.51 -7.31
C TYR A 186 -6.42 15.36 -5.78
N ASP A 187 -6.85 14.21 -5.27
CA ASP A 187 -6.92 13.94 -3.82
C ASP A 187 -5.53 13.99 -3.16
N THR A 188 -4.50 13.48 -3.84
CA THR A 188 -3.10 13.56 -3.39
C THR A 188 -2.62 15.00 -3.35
N ILE A 189 -2.92 15.79 -4.39
CA ILE A 189 -2.59 17.22 -4.43
C ILE A 189 -3.29 17.97 -3.29
N LEU A 190 -4.57 17.70 -3.07
CA LEU A 190 -5.36 18.32 -2.00
C LEU A 190 -4.80 17.96 -0.63
N ALA A 191 -4.52 16.68 -0.39
CA ALA A 191 -3.97 16.20 0.88
C ALA A 191 -2.58 16.78 1.17
N ASN A 192 -1.75 16.92 0.13
CA ASN A 192 -0.37 17.42 0.28
C ASN A 192 -0.29 18.95 0.28
N SER A 193 -1.32 19.67 -0.17
CA SER A 193 -1.37 21.14 -0.16
C SER A 193 -1.08 21.75 1.22
N ARG A 194 -1.43 21.05 2.30
CA ARG A 194 -1.11 21.45 3.69
C ARG A 194 0.38 21.69 3.94
N PHE A 195 1.26 20.99 3.22
CA PHE A 195 2.72 21.17 3.28
C PHE A 195 3.20 22.35 2.44
N PHE A 196 2.41 22.75 1.44
CA PHE A 196 2.71 23.86 0.53
C PHE A 196 1.91 25.13 0.85
N GLY A 197 1.63 25.35 2.14
CA GLY A 197 0.90 26.54 2.62
C GLY A 197 -0.60 26.53 2.32
N GLY A 198 -1.20 25.36 2.09
CA GLY A 198 -2.60 25.19 1.73
C GLY A 198 -2.91 25.50 0.26
N ASP A 199 -1.88 25.67 -0.57
CA ASP A 199 -2.01 26.07 -1.97
C ASP A 199 -1.74 24.88 -2.90
N THR A 200 -2.78 24.41 -3.59
CA THR A 200 -2.70 23.27 -4.51
C THR A 200 -1.84 23.53 -5.73
N ASP A 201 -1.64 24.79 -6.13
CA ASP A 201 -0.84 25.13 -7.31
C ASP A 201 0.66 25.07 -7.05
N LYS A 202 1.07 25.10 -5.77
CA LYS A 202 2.46 24.91 -5.35
C LYS A 202 2.85 23.44 -5.18
N VAL A 203 1.89 22.52 -5.19
CA VAL A 203 2.17 21.09 -5.10
C VAL A 203 2.71 20.60 -6.44
N PRO A 204 3.86 19.92 -6.49
CA PRO A 204 4.37 19.32 -7.72
C PRO A 204 3.32 18.40 -8.35
N ARG A 205 3.12 18.50 -9.67
CA ARG A 205 2.10 17.73 -10.39
C ARG A 205 2.51 16.29 -10.69
N MET A 206 3.80 15.99 -10.56
CA MET A 206 4.38 14.68 -10.84
C MET A 206 5.33 14.27 -9.72
N ALA A 207 5.47 12.96 -9.54
CA ALA A 207 6.46 12.35 -8.68
C ALA A 207 7.09 11.15 -9.40
N MET A 208 8.29 10.78 -8.97
CA MET A 208 8.86 9.48 -9.26
C MET A 208 8.53 8.55 -8.09
N THR A 209 8.18 7.31 -8.39
CA THR A 209 7.79 6.35 -7.35
C THR A 209 8.16 4.93 -7.73
N VAL A 210 8.56 4.12 -6.75
CA VAL A 210 8.68 2.67 -6.90
C VAL A 210 7.32 2.07 -7.27
N GLY A 211 7.33 1.01 -8.07
CA GLY A 211 6.09 0.33 -8.45
C GLY A 211 5.60 -0.66 -7.39
N ILE A 212 4.36 -1.12 -7.54
CA ILE A 212 3.82 -2.18 -6.67
C ILE A 212 4.68 -3.44 -6.77
N GLN A 213 5.10 -3.85 -7.97
CA GLN A 213 5.98 -5.02 -8.10
C GLN A 213 7.35 -4.79 -7.47
N THR A 214 7.87 -3.57 -7.52
CA THR A 214 9.14 -3.21 -6.87
C THR A 214 9.07 -3.45 -5.35
N ILE A 215 7.95 -3.08 -4.73
CA ILE A 215 7.70 -3.32 -3.30
C ILE A 215 7.50 -4.83 -3.05
N MET A 216 6.70 -5.50 -3.89
CA MET A 216 6.37 -6.92 -3.77
C MET A 216 7.53 -7.87 -4.05
N ASP A 217 8.62 -7.39 -4.66
CA ASP A 217 9.86 -8.14 -4.84
C ASP A 217 10.74 -8.16 -3.58
N SER A 218 10.36 -7.39 -2.54
CA SER A 218 11.04 -7.40 -1.25
C SER A 218 10.84 -8.75 -0.55
N ARG A 219 11.72 -9.08 0.40
CA ARG A 219 11.57 -10.33 1.16
C ARG A 219 10.50 -10.21 2.23
N GLU A 220 10.40 -9.05 2.85
CA GLU A 220 9.34 -8.69 3.79
C GLU A 220 8.78 -7.31 3.45
N VAL A 221 7.47 -7.16 3.61
CA VAL A 221 6.79 -5.86 3.47
C VAL A 221 6.03 -5.58 4.75
N VAL A 222 6.31 -4.42 5.35
CA VAL A 222 5.67 -3.94 6.57
C VAL A 222 4.89 -2.68 6.24
N ILE A 223 3.57 -2.67 6.48
CA ILE A 223 2.72 -1.48 6.32
C ILE A 223 2.31 -0.95 7.68
N VAL A 224 2.51 0.35 7.88
CA VAL A 224 1.93 1.11 9.00
C VAL A 224 0.59 1.74 8.59
N ALA A 225 -0.43 1.56 9.41
CA ALA A 225 -1.74 2.22 9.24
C ALA A 225 -2.29 2.69 10.59
N THR A 226 -2.37 4.00 10.81
CA THR A 226 -2.83 4.57 12.08
C THR A 226 -3.93 5.61 11.88
N GLY A 227 -4.96 5.55 12.71
CA GLY A 227 -6.08 6.48 12.77
C GLY A 227 -7.28 6.08 11.91
N ALA A 228 -8.46 6.57 12.31
CA ALA A 228 -9.75 6.19 11.73
C ALA A 228 -9.86 6.48 10.22
N HIS A 229 -9.19 7.54 9.77
CA HIS A 229 -9.12 7.92 8.35
C HIS A 229 -8.43 6.87 7.45
N LYS A 230 -7.84 5.82 8.02
CA LYS A 230 -7.25 4.68 7.28
C LYS A 230 -8.09 3.40 7.35
N ALA A 231 -9.17 3.38 8.13
CA ALA A 231 -9.94 2.16 8.39
C ALA A 231 -10.51 1.52 7.12
N ILE A 232 -11.06 2.33 6.20
CA ILE A 232 -11.56 1.85 4.90
C ILE A 232 -10.41 1.22 4.10
N ALA A 233 -9.27 1.90 3.97
CA ALA A 233 -8.12 1.36 3.23
C ALA A 233 -7.66 0.01 3.80
N VAL A 234 -7.61 -0.12 5.13
CA VAL A 234 -7.24 -1.38 5.81
C VAL A 234 -8.25 -2.49 5.52
N GLN A 235 -9.56 -2.20 5.60
CA GLN A 235 -10.61 -3.15 5.23
C GLN A 235 -10.49 -3.60 3.77
N LYS A 236 -10.36 -2.65 2.84
CA LYS A 236 -10.22 -2.93 1.42
C LYS A 236 -8.95 -3.73 1.10
N GLY A 237 -7.86 -3.47 1.82
CA GLY A 237 -6.60 -4.17 1.65
C GLY A 237 -6.60 -5.60 2.22
N LEU A 238 -7.38 -5.89 3.27
CA LEU A 238 -7.33 -7.16 4.00
C LEU A 238 -8.54 -8.08 3.79
N GLU A 239 -9.75 -7.53 3.66
CA GLU A 239 -10.98 -8.34 3.59
C GLU A 239 -11.57 -8.46 2.19
N GLU A 240 -11.28 -7.50 1.31
CA GLU A 240 -11.75 -7.54 -0.08
C GLU A 240 -10.75 -8.21 -1.01
N GLY A 241 -11.18 -8.49 -2.25
CA GLY A 241 -10.31 -9.10 -3.24
C GLY A 241 -9.23 -8.15 -3.75
N VAL A 242 -8.16 -8.75 -4.29
CA VAL A 242 -7.07 -8.03 -4.97
C VAL A 242 -7.63 -7.11 -6.06
N ASN A 243 -7.38 -5.81 -5.93
CA ASN A 243 -7.97 -4.77 -6.78
C ASN A 243 -6.99 -3.58 -6.95
N HIS A 244 -6.71 -3.20 -8.19
CA HIS A 244 -5.83 -2.07 -8.50
C HIS A 244 -6.36 -0.69 -8.08
N MET A 245 -7.64 -0.59 -7.70
CA MET A 245 -8.21 0.61 -7.08
C MET A 245 -7.80 0.76 -5.60
N TRP A 246 -7.36 -0.34 -4.97
CA TRP A 246 -6.88 -0.38 -3.59
C TRP A 246 -5.54 -1.11 -3.59
N THR A 247 -4.47 -0.43 -4.02
CA THR A 247 -3.19 -1.09 -4.29
C THR A 247 -2.59 -1.81 -3.09
N LEU A 248 -2.96 -1.44 -1.85
CA LEU A 248 -2.68 -2.19 -0.63
C LEU A 248 -3.07 -3.67 -0.72
N SER A 249 -4.18 -3.99 -1.40
CA SER A 249 -4.67 -5.36 -1.59
C SER A 249 -3.67 -6.27 -2.33
N ALA A 250 -2.69 -5.70 -3.05
CA ALA A 250 -1.61 -6.48 -3.65
C ALA A 250 -0.84 -7.31 -2.63
N LEU A 251 -0.75 -6.85 -1.37
CA LEU A 251 -0.04 -7.56 -0.30
C LEU A 251 -0.60 -8.94 -0.01
N GLN A 252 -1.86 -9.22 -0.34
CA GLN A 252 -2.44 -10.56 -0.23
C GLN A 252 -1.68 -11.60 -1.07
N LEU A 253 -0.91 -11.16 -2.07
CA LEU A 253 -0.08 -12.02 -2.92
C LEU A 253 1.37 -12.12 -2.43
N HIS A 254 1.77 -11.33 -1.43
CA HIS A 254 3.14 -11.28 -0.92
C HIS A 254 3.41 -12.49 -0.03
N GLN A 255 4.64 -13.04 -0.03
CA GLN A 255 4.95 -14.22 0.78
C GLN A 255 5.05 -13.91 2.28
N HIS A 256 5.48 -12.68 2.62
CA HIS A 256 5.65 -12.23 4.00
C HIS A 256 5.10 -10.82 4.20
N PRO A 257 3.77 -10.61 4.13
CA PRO A 257 3.15 -9.32 4.39
C PRO A 257 2.88 -9.15 5.89
N LEU A 258 3.23 -7.98 6.42
CA LEU A 258 2.92 -7.54 7.77
C LEU A 258 2.18 -6.20 7.72
N VAL A 259 0.98 -6.14 8.27
CA VAL A 259 0.27 -4.88 8.52
C VAL A 259 0.27 -4.64 10.03
N VAL A 260 0.72 -3.47 10.46
CA VAL A 260 0.66 -3.04 11.86
C VAL A 260 -0.23 -1.82 11.93
N CYS A 261 -1.29 -1.90 12.72
CA CYS A 261 -2.28 -0.86 12.83
C CYS A 261 -2.72 -0.57 14.26
N ASP A 262 -3.26 0.62 14.48
CA ASP A 262 -3.92 0.97 15.74
C ASP A 262 -5.39 0.56 15.73
N ARG A 263 -6.07 0.63 16.89
CA ARG A 263 -7.50 0.31 17.00
C ARG A 263 -8.35 1.11 16.04
N ASP A 264 -8.09 2.41 15.91
CA ASP A 264 -8.87 3.29 15.05
C ASP A 264 -8.79 2.89 13.57
N ALA A 265 -7.65 2.40 13.09
CA ALA A 265 -7.52 1.89 11.73
C ALA A 265 -8.22 0.53 11.50
N THR A 266 -8.84 -0.06 12.53
CA THR A 266 -9.61 -1.31 12.42
C THR A 266 -11.13 -1.12 12.45
N LEU A 267 -11.63 0.12 12.55
CA LEU A 267 -13.06 0.42 12.73
C LEU A 267 -13.98 -0.17 11.65
N GLU A 268 -13.47 -0.34 10.42
CA GLU A 268 -14.22 -0.91 9.29
C GLU A 268 -13.99 -2.41 9.10
N LEU A 269 -13.10 -3.03 9.89
CA LEU A 269 -12.89 -4.47 9.86
C LEU A 269 -14.04 -5.20 10.56
N LYS A 270 -14.35 -6.43 10.09
CA LYS A 270 -15.27 -7.29 10.81
C LYS A 270 -14.69 -7.68 12.16
N VAL A 271 -15.55 -7.72 13.17
CA VAL A 271 -15.19 -8.19 14.53
C VAL A 271 -14.51 -9.56 14.50
N LYS A 272 -14.96 -10.46 13.61
CA LYS A 272 -14.35 -11.79 13.44
C LYS A 272 -12.90 -11.70 12.95
N THR A 273 -12.60 -10.78 12.03
CA THR A 273 -11.25 -10.55 11.48
C THR A 273 -10.30 -10.05 12.56
N VAL A 274 -10.72 -9.04 13.33
CA VAL A 274 -9.95 -8.49 14.45
C VAL A 274 -9.63 -9.59 15.47
N ARG A 275 -10.66 -10.30 15.95
CA ARG A 275 -10.48 -11.38 16.94
C ARG A 275 -9.59 -12.51 16.44
N TYR A 276 -9.66 -12.83 15.14
CA TYR A 276 -8.82 -13.86 14.53
C TYR A 276 -7.33 -13.48 14.65
N PHE A 277 -6.95 -12.27 14.21
CA PHE A 277 -5.55 -11.85 14.26
C PHE A 277 -5.01 -11.66 15.69
N GLU A 278 -5.83 -11.13 16.60
CA GLU A 278 -5.46 -11.04 18.02
C GLU A 278 -5.21 -12.43 18.62
N SER A 279 -6.05 -13.42 18.28
CA SER A 279 -5.88 -14.79 18.78
C SER A 279 -4.62 -15.47 18.25
N ILE A 280 -4.23 -15.21 16.99
CA ILE A 280 -2.98 -15.71 16.42
C ILE A 280 -1.78 -15.16 17.18
N GLU A 281 -1.79 -13.85 17.42
CA GLU A 281 -0.70 -13.17 18.14
C GLU A 281 -0.56 -13.71 19.57
N GLN A 282 -1.67 -13.80 20.32
CA GLN A 282 -1.68 -14.28 21.71
C GLN A 282 -1.24 -15.74 21.83
N ALA A 283 -1.64 -16.58 20.87
CA ALA A 283 -1.26 -17.99 20.87
C ALA A 283 0.22 -18.21 20.51
N GLY A 284 0.93 -17.19 20.00
CA GLY A 284 2.32 -17.32 19.53
C GLY A 284 2.47 -18.32 18.38
N THR A 285 1.37 -18.66 17.71
CA THR A 285 1.31 -19.73 16.70
C THR A 285 1.91 -19.29 15.36
N ASP A 286 2.13 -17.99 15.16
CA ASP A 286 2.86 -17.51 14.00
C ASP A 286 4.37 -17.75 14.21
N ALA A 287 4.91 -18.76 13.52
CA ALA A 287 6.34 -19.04 13.48
C ALA A 287 7.20 -17.83 13.09
N ARG A 288 6.63 -16.77 12.48
CA ARG A 288 7.34 -15.54 12.09
C ARG A 288 7.43 -14.50 13.21
N THR A 289 6.76 -14.70 14.35
CA THR A 289 6.91 -13.85 15.55
C THR A 289 7.97 -14.38 16.53
N GLN A 290 8.30 -15.67 16.47
CA GLN A 290 9.30 -16.31 17.35
C GLN A 290 10.35 -17.18 16.63
N GLY A 291 10.27 -17.33 15.32
CA GLY A 291 11.15 -18.22 14.56
C GLY A 291 12.49 -17.59 14.15
N PRO A 292 13.48 -18.44 13.80
CA PRO A 292 14.77 -17.99 13.30
C PRO A 292 14.61 -17.15 12.02
N ALA A 293 15.66 -16.41 11.68
CA ALA A 293 15.74 -15.58 10.48
C ALA A 293 15.17 -16.34 9.29
N LEU A 294 14.37 -15.69 8.45
CA LEU A 294 13.99 -16.28 7.16
C LEU A 294 15.31 -16.54 6.39
N VAL A 295 15.79 -17.78 6.41
CA VAL A 295 16.96 -18.22 5.65
C VAL A 295 16.54 -18.18 4.19
N TYR A 296 16.79 -17.05 3.54
CA TYR A 296 16.34 -16.84 2.18
C TYR A 296 17.40 -17.37 1.21
N ARG A 297 16.98 -18.30 0.35
CA ARG A 297 17.75 -18.67 -0.84
C ARG A 297 17.67 -17.50 -1.82
N PRO A 298 18.79 -16.95 -2.32
CA PRO A 298 18.78 -15.81 -3.21
C PRO A 298 17.87 -16.11 -4.41
N ARG A 299 16.72 -15.45 -4.48
CA ARG A 299 16.10 -15.20 -5.77
C ARG A 299 17.03 -14.25 -6.48
N THR A 300 17.47 -14.62 -7.68
CA THR A 300 18.02 -13.64 -8.59
C THR A 300 16.92 -12.60 -8.80
N TYR A 301 17.09 -11.42 -8.23
CA TYR A 301 16.26 -10.28 -8.62
C TYR A 301 16.54 -10.06 -10.11
N VAL A 302 15.55 -10.37 -10.94
CA VAL A 302 15.61 -10.11 -12.38
C VAL A 302 14.69 -8.91 -12.60
N PRO A 303 15.24 -7.69 -12.77
CA PRO A 303 14.40 -6.57 -13.14
C PRO A 303 13.73 -6.90 -14.47
N SER A 304 12.41 -6.80 -14.53
CA SER A 304 11.71 -6.88 -15.82
C SER A 304 12.24 -5.76 -16.72
N PRO A 305 12.53 -6.01 -18.01
CA PRO A 305 13.12 -5.02 -18.88
C PRO A 305 12.21 -3.79 -18.96
N VAL A 306 12.71 -2.64 -18.51
CA VAL A 306 12.10 -1.35 -18.80
C VAL A 306 12.19 -1.18 -20.31
N GLN A 307 11.05 -1.01 -20.98
CA GLN A 307 11.03 -0.72 -22.42
C GLN A 307 11.59 0.68 -22.66
N VAL A 308 12.92 0.79 -22.73
CA VAL A 308 13.59 1.97 -23.26
C VAL A 308 13.36 1.93 -24.77
N LYS A 309 12.45 2.76 -25.28
CA LYS A 309 12.32 2.97 -26.72
C LYS A 309 13.61 3.66 -27.19
N THR A 310 14.55 2.88 -27.71
CA THR A 310 15.65 3.40 -28.52
C THR A 310 15.04 4.14 -29.72
N PRO A 311 15.55 5.32 -30.14
CA PRO A 311 15.09 5.95 -31.37
C PRO A 311 15.42 4.99 -32.52
N LYS A 312 14.41 4.30 -33.04
CA LYS A 312 14.59 3.47 -34.23
C LYS A 312 14.88 4.43 -35.39
N SER A 313 16.04 4.25 -36.02
CA SER A 313 16.29 4.78 -37.35
C SER A 313 15.12 4.41 -38.25
N GLN A 314 14.46 5.42 -38.84
CA GLN A 314 13.39 5.22 -39.80
C GLN A 314 13.96 4.43 -40.99
N GLN A 315 13.59 3.16 -41.11
CA GLN A 315 13.72 2.46 -42.38
C GLN A 315 12.66 3.01 -43.34
N PRO A 316 12.99 3.24 -44.63
CA PRO A 316 12.00 3.67 -45.61
C PRO A 316 10.88 2.63 -45.71
N THR A 317 9.64 3.10 -45.69
CA THR A 317 8.44 2.31 -46.01
C THR A 317 8.60 1.65 -47.39
N PRO A 318 8.26 0.36 -47.56
CA PRO A 318 8.27 -0.28 -48.87
C PRO A 318 7.17 0.32 -49.76
N ASP A 319 7.49 0.51 -51.05
CA ASP A 319 6.54 0.90 -52.09
C ASP A 319 5.50 -0.21 -52.31
N GLY A 320 4.22 0.17 -52.30
CA GLY A 320 3.13 -0.62 -52.87
C GLY A 320 2.11 -1.17 -51.87
N THR A 321 1.03 -0.41 -51.66
CA THR A 321 -0.25 -0.95 -51.15
C THR A 321 -0.98 -1.62 -52.31
N PRO A 322 -1.46 -2.88 -52.22
CA PRO A 322 -2.33 -3.44 -53.26
C PRO A 322 -3.69 -2.73 -53.22
N GLU A 323 -4.14 -2.17 -54.35
CA GLU A 323 -5.50 -1.65 -54.50
C GLU A 323 -6.53 -2.77 -54.24
N LYS A 324 -7.36 -2.57 -53.21
CA LYS A 324 -8.58 -3.37 -53.05
C LYS A 324 -9.68 -2.77 -53.92
N VAL A 325 -10.07 -3.51 -54.95
CA VAL A 325 -11.29 -3.25 -55.74
C VAL A 325 -12.52 -3.24 -54.81
N PRO A 326 -13.43 -2.24 -54.92
CA PRO A 326 -14.65 -2.23 -54.10
C PRO A 326 -15.55 -3.40 -54.50
N LYS A 327 -15.91 -4.27 -53.54
CA LYS A 327 -17.02 -5.21 -53.73
C LYS A 327 -18.31 -4.52 -53.28
N ASP A 328 -19.25 -4.44 -54.20
CA ASP A 328 -20.60 -3.90 -54.02
C ASP A 328 -21.28 -4.42 -52.75
N LEU A 329 -21.61 -3.49 -51.85
CA LEU A 329 -22.55 -3.72 -50.74
C LEU A 329 -23.97 -3.78 -51.33
N ARG A 330 -24.44 -4.98 -51.68
CA ARG A 330 -25.87 -5.24 -51.89
C ARG A 330 -26.51 -5.65 -50.56
N ILE A 331 -27.40 -4.80 -50.07
CA ILE A 331 -28.24 -5.07 -48.90
C ILE A 331 -29.20 -6.20 -49.27
N ASN A 332 -29.09 -7.34 -48.58
CA ASN A 332 -29.95 -8.50 -48.77
C ASN A 332 -31.15 -8.40 -47.81
N THR A 333 -32.33 -8.06 -48.32
CA THR A 333 -33.57 -7.83 -47.56
C THR A 333 -34.38 -9.11 -47.26
N GLU A 334 -33.82 -10.30 -47.45
CA GLU A 334 -34.54 -11.57 -47.26
C GLU A 334 -34.41 -12.24 -45.87
N LEU A 335 -33.77 -11.60 -44.88
CA LEU A 335 -33.74 -12.14 -43.50
C LEU A 335 -34.71 -11.45 -42.51
N HIS A 336 -35.66 -10.65 -43.01
CA HIS A 336 -36.67 -9.94 -42.21
C HIS A 336 -38.11 -10.23 -42.65
N ARG A 337 -38.42 -11.49 -42.97
CA ARG A 337 -39.80 -11.94 -43.24
C ARG A 337 -40.19 -13.27 -42.59
N ARG A 338 -39.48 -13.71 -41.53
CA ARG A 338 -39.75 -15.01 -40.88
C ARG A 338 -39.84 -14.99 -39.34
N ALA A 339 -40.11 -13.82 -38.74
CA ALA A 339 -40.36 -13.73 -37.29
C ALA A 339 -41.43 -12.69 -36.93
N LEU A 340 -42.36 -12.40 -37.86
CA LEU A 340 -43.52 -11.56 -37.61
C LEU A 340 -44.76 -12.37 -37.98
N GLU A 341 -45.17 -13.23 -37.06
CA GLU A 341 -46.54 -13.70 -36.87
C GLU A 341 -46.56 -14.39 -35.49
N GLU A 342 -47.54 -13.99 -34.66
CA GLU A 342 -47.80 -14.43 -33.27
C GLU A 342 -46.99 -13.76 -32.15
N GLU A 343 -47.47 -12.59 -31.67
CA GLU A 343 -48.06 -12.48 -30.32
C GLU A 343 -48.64 -11.08 -30.09
N GLU A 344 -49.85 -11.08 -29.56
CA GLU A 344 -50.83 -10.00 -29.52
C GLU A 344 -50.63 -9.12 -28.27
N LEU A 345 -50.68 -7.79 -28.43
CA LEU A 345 -50.57 -6.83 -27.33
C LEU A 345 -51.82 -6.87 -26.43
N THR A 346 -51.66 -7.23 -25.17
CA THR A 346 -52.62 -6.88 -24.10
C THR A 346 -51.96 -6.01 -23.02
N PRO A 347 -52.52 -4.83 -22.67
CA PRO A 347 -51.96 -3.95 -21.66
C PRO A 347 -52.46 -4.34 -20.28
N ASP A 348 -51.60 -4.85 -19.39
CA ASP A 348 -52.05 -5.28 -18.07
C ASP A 348 -51.94 -4.17 -17.01
N SER A 349 -53.07 -3.95 -16.35
CA SER A 349 -53.32 -2.87 -15.39
C SER A 349 -52.89 -3.33 -14.00
N MET A 350 -51.99 -2.59 -13.36
CA MET A 350 -51.68 -2.77 -11.94
C MET A 350 -52.75 -2.10 -11.08
N SER A 351 -53.86 -2.80 -10.86
CA SER A 351 -54.79 -2.53 -9.78
C SER A 351 -55.49 -3.80 -9.30
N SER A 352 -55.71 -3.87 -7.99
CA SER A 352 -56.30 -4.98 -7.22
C SER A 352 -55.36 -6.15 -6.87
N ARG A 353 -54.94 -6.22 -5.60
CA ARG A 353 -55.67 -6.96 -4.56
C ARG A 353 -54.93 -6.84 -3.23
N LEU A 354 -55.49 -6.00 -2.37
CA LEU A 354 -55.51 -6.22 -0.92
C LEU A 354 -56.16 -7.59 -0.64
N VAL A 355 -55.72 -8.28 0.41
CA VAL A 355 -56.51 -8.63 1.61
C VAL A 355 -55.80 -9.78 2.38
N ASP A 356 -55.58 -9.46 3.66
CA ASP A 356 -55.45 -10.29 4.88
C ASP A 356 -54.29 -11.26 5.10
N SER A 357 -53.44 -10.91 6.08
CA SER A 357 -53.62 -11.30 7.51
C SER A 357 -52.54 -10.58 8.35
N ALA A 358 -52.89 -9.55 9.15
CA ALA A 358 -53.19 -9.64 10.60
C ALA A 358 -52.01 -10.19 11.45
N ILE A 359 -51.51 -9.62 12.55
CA ILE A 359 -51.92 -8.57 13.49
C ILE A 359 -50.68 -8.24 14.38
N GLY A 360 -50.59 -7.00 14.88
CA GLY A 360 -49.86 -6.63 16.11
C GLY A 360 -48.58 -5.84 15.83
N GLY A 361 -48.52 -4.51 15.89
CA GLY A 361 -49.24 -3.57 16.74
C GLY A 361 -48.24 -2.98 17.72
N ILE A 362 -47.80 -1.74 17.49
CA ILE A 362 -47.81 -0.63 18.45
C ILE A 362 -47.31 0.65 17.77
N ASP A 363 -48.17 1.66 17.86
CA ASP A 363 -48.04 3.05 17.46
C ASP A 363 -47.02 3.85 18.30
N GLY A 364 -46.62 4.98 17.72
CA GLY A 364 -46.33 6.22 18.43
C GLY A 364 -44.83 6.43 18.72
N ALA A 365 -44.16 7.48 18.27
CA ALA A 365 -44.67 8.83 18.13
C ALA A 365 -43.73 9.71 17.29
N LEU A 366 -44.36 10.66 16.58
CA LEU A 366 -43.89 12.01 16.27
C LEU A 366 -42.92 12.22 15.08
N LYS A 367 -43.59 12.54 13.97
CA LYS A 367 -43.19 13.53 12.95
C LYS A 367 -42.87 14.91 13.54
N GLY A 368 -42.04 15.64 12.79
CA GLY A 368 -41.99 17.11 12.70
C GLY A 368 -40.97 17.74 13.63
N ASP A 369 -40.12 18.68 13.24
CA ASP A 369 -40.10 19.54 12.06
C ASP A 369 -38.67 20.00 11.75
N LEU A 370 -38.40 20.11 10.45
CA LEU A 370 -37.31 20.90 9.88
C LEU A 370 -37.79 22.36 9.78
N MET A 371 -37.12 23.29 10.45
CA MET A 371 -37.13 24.70 10.07
C MET A 371 -35.77 25.35 10.39
N PHE A 372 -35.17 25.90 9.33
CA PHE A 372 -34.07 26.86 9.37
C PHE A 372 -34.62 28.25 9.73
N ASP A 373 -33.94 28.99 10.61
CA ASP A 373 -33.98 30.46 10.54
C ASP A 373 -32.66 31.10 10.99
N ARG A 374 -32.30 32.19 10.31
CA ARG A 374 -31.10 33.02 10.46
C ARG A 374 -31.42 34.27 11.28
N MET A 375 -30.55 34.65 12.21
CA MET A 375 -30.20 36.02 12.65
C MET A 375 -29.24 35.86 13.84
N GLY A 376 -28.10 36.54 13.98
CA GLY A 376 -27.79 37.94 13.77
C GLY A 376 -27.15 38.46 15.07
N THR A 377 -25.83 38.67 15.06
CA THR A 377 -25.00 39.54 15.94
C THR A 377 -25.59 40.11 17.24
N ARG A 378 -24.88 39.92 18.36
CA ARG A 378 -24.42 41.02 19.24
C ARG A 378 -23.37 40.58 20.27
N LEU A 379 -22.32 41.39 20.35
CA LEU A 379 -21.33 41.49 21.42
C LEU A 379 -21.99 41.84 22.77
N THR A 380 -21.48 41.28 23.88
CA THR A 380 -20.96 42.07 25.02
C THR A 380 -20.15 41.22 26.00
N THR A 381 -19.14 41.90 26.55
CA THR A 381 -18.17 41.62 27.61
C THR A 381 -18.69 41.01 28.91
N LEU A 382 -17.92 40.09 29.50
CA LEU A 382 -17.12 40.27 30.72
C LEU A 382 -16.08 39.16 30.86
#